data_AF-A0A7M2SXC7-F1
#
_entry.id   AF-A0A7M2SXC7-F1
#
_cell.length_a   1.000
_cell.length_b   1.000
_cell.length_c   1.000
_cell.angle_alpha   90.00
_cell.angle_beta   90.00
_cell.angle_gamma   90.00
#
_symmetry.space_group_name_H-M   'P 1'
#
loop_
_entity.id
_entity.type
_entity.pdbx_description
1 polymer ?
#
loop_
_entity_poly.entity_id
_entity_poly.type
_entity_poly.pdbx_seq_one_letter_code
_entity_poly.pdbx_strand_id
1 'polypeptide(L)'
;MLTTPEFTSVEGAYLALLRLATEDAEHHISARGNDAREVIGVGFRLTNPRQRLPYIAERKANPVFQFAEALWYLAGRRDLDMIGYYAPSMRASSVDGIRLGGSAYGHALFSTNGSTKQSQFDQVMELLLTEPDSKRGYLPVFKAKELADHNNPDVACLAGLHLLPRDGHLHVVCNMRANDLDCGLLSDVFSFTMIQEYAAIQLGLELGTYTHFIGSAHVNDRNAERVKRVLAEADSRPTVPSFAFPAMPAGTEGATIAHVLMHEEALRTNQLRYSAEHIRGLGLDPYWQQVLMLFELYRQVQHDQTMAFDPGVLAALDPGLRWLMERKWPACAAAAAGGAK
;
A
#
# COMPACT_ATOMS: atom_id res chain seq x y z
N MET A 1 6.34 -11.62 -25.84
CA MET A 1 5.62 -12.62 -25.03
C MET A 1 4.14 -12.28 -25.06
N LEU A 2 3.25 -13.26 -25.12
CA LEU A 2 1.78 -13.04 -25.10
C LEU A 2 1.22 -12.84 -23.68
N THR A 3 2.04 -13.04 -22.65
CA THR A 3 1.69 -12.92 -21.23
C THR A 3 2.56 -11.86 -20.55
N THR A 4 2.08 -11.31 -19.43
CA THR A 4 2.84 -10.37 -18.61
C THR A 4 4.08 -11.04 -18.00
N PRO A 5 5.22 -10.34 -17.89
CA PRO A 5 6.38 -10.84 -17.16
C PRO A 5 6.04 -11.18 -15.71
N GLU A 6 6.61 -12.28 -15.22
CA GLU A 6 6.39 -12.76 -13.87
C GLU A 6 7.55 -12.39 -12.94
N PHE A 7 7.20 -12.01 -11.72
CA PHE A 7 8.14 -11.71 -10.64
C PHE A 7 7.66 -12.39 -9.37
N THR A 8 8.59 -12.83 -8.53
CA THR A 8 8.21 -13.41 -7.23
C THR A 8 7.72 -12.35 -6.25
N SER A 9 8.32 -11.15 -6.25
CA SER A 9 8.01 -10.06 -5.31
C SER A 9 7.82 -8.73 -6.02
N VAL A 10 7.23 -7.76 -5.29
CA VAL A 10 7.04 -6.39 -5.81
C VAL A 10 8.36 -5.72 -6.18
N GLU A 11 9.45 -6.04 -5.49
CA GLU A 11 10.75 -5.41 -5.72
C GLU A 11 11.29 -5.67 -7.13
N GLY A 12 11.19 -6.92 -7.61
CA GLY A 12 11.62 -7.28 -8.95
C GLY A 12 10.81 -6.55 -10.03
N ALA A 13 9.48 -6.53 -9.88
CA ALA A 13 8.60 -5.80 -10.78
C ALA A 13 8.88 -4.28 -10.76
N TYR A 14 9.08 -3.71 -9.58
CA TYR A 14 9.38 -2.29 -9.39
C TYR A 14 10.67 -1.89 -10.10
N LEU A 15 11.76 -2.64 -9.88
CA LEU A 15 13.05 -2.36 -10.52
C LEU A 15 12.97 -2.50 -12.04
N ALA A 16 12.27 -3.51 -12.55
CA ALA A 16 12.09 -3.70 -13.98
C ALA A 16 11.31 -2.54 -14.63
N LEU A 17 10.22 -2.09 -13.99
CA LEU A 17 9.42 -0.97 -14.47
C LEU A 17 10.17 0.36 -14.40
N LEU A 18 10.98 0.59 -13.36
CA LEU A 18 11.83 1.76 -13.28
C LEU A 18 12.82 1.81 -14.44
N ARG A 19 13.53 0.71 -14.72
CA ARG A 19 14.46 0.64 -15.87
C ARG A 19 13.74 0.94 -17.16
N LEU A 20 12.62 0.26 -17.41
CA LEU A 20 11.79 0.47 -18.60
C LEU A 20 11.45 1.95 -18.79
N ALA A 21 10.93 2.62 -17.75
CA ALA A 21 10.55 4.02 -17.85
C ALA A 21 11.73 5.01 -17.89
N THR A 22 12.93 4.62 -17.44
CA THR A 22 14.09 5.53 -17.42
C THR A 22 15.08 5.34 -18.57
N GLU A 23 15.16 4.13 -19.12
CA GLU A 23 16.10 3.72 -20.17
C GLU A 23 15.39 3.64 -21.53
N ASP A 24 14.15 3.14 -21.55
CA ASP A 24 13.37 2.84 -22.76
C ASP A 24 12.04 3.62 -22.81
N ALA A 25 12.02 4.84 -22.27
CA ALA A 25 10.82 5.67 -22.28
C ALA A 25 10.31 5.90 -23.71
N GLU A 26 9.01 5.68 -23.94
CA GLU A 26 8.36 5.93 -25.23
C GLU A 26 8.08 7.43 -25.41
N HIS A 27 7.78 8.10 -24.31
CA HIS A 27 7.37 9.50 -24.30
C HIS A 27 8.01 10.29 -23.16
N HIS A 28 8.11 11.59 -23.39
CA HIS A 28 8.34 12.60 -22.35
C HIS A 28 7.14 13.55 -22.38
N ILE A 29 6.43 13.64 -21.26
CA ILE A 29 5.13 14.32 -21.17
C ILE A 29 5.15 15.39 -20.09
N SER A 30 4.21 16.33 -20.15
CA SER A 30 3.95 17.31 -19.09
C SER A 30 2.47 17.28 -18.70
N ALA A 31 2.10 16.36 -17.81
CA ALA A 31 0.71 16.17 -17.40
C ALA A 31 0.39 17.04 -16.17
N ARG A 32 -0.52 18.01 -16.35
CA ARG A 32 -0.88 18.99 -15.30
C ARG A 32 0.34 19.73 -14.71
N GLY A 33 1.35 19.99 -15.55
CA GLY A 33 2.60 20.65 -15.14
C GLY A 33 3.60 19.74 -14.42
N ASN A 34 3.44 18.41 -14.49
CA ASN A 34 4.45 17.46 -14.02
C ASN A 34 5.14 16.82 -15.23
N ASP A 35 6.42 17.15 -15.41
CA ASP A 35 7.25 16.53 -16.44
C ASP A 35 7.63 15.10 -16.03
N ALA A 36 7.46 14.16 -16.95
CA ALA A 36 7.69 12.75 -16.69
C ALA A 36 8.11 11.97 -17.94
N ARG A 37 8.90 10.92 -17.73
CA ARG A 37 9.15 9.87 -18.72
C ARG A 37 8.06 8.82 -18.60
N GLU A 38 7.49 8.41 -19.74
CA GLU A 38 6.29 7.57 -19.81
C GLU A 38 6.46 6.40 -20.78
N VAL A 39 5.82 5.28 -20.42
CA VAL A 39 5.66 4.08 -21.25
C VAL A 39 4.19 3.66 -21.21
N ILE A 40 3.61 3.34 -22.36
CA ILE A 40 2.19 3.03 -22.50
C ILE A 40 1.94 1.52 -22.38
N GLY A 41 0.90 1.15 -21.64
CA GLY A 41 0.33 -0.20 -21.68
C GLY A 41 1.24 -1.28 -21.11
N VAL A 42 1.78 -1.06 -19.91
CA VAL A 42 2.67 -2.03 -19.25
C VAL A 42 1.91 -2.92 -18.27
N GLY A 43 2.47 -4.08 -17.96
CA GLY A 43 1.94 -4.91 -16.89
C GLY A 43 2.93 -5.96 -16.39
N PHE A 44 2.67 -6.45 -15.19
CA PHE A 44 3.46 -7.50 -14.54
C PHE A 44 2.57 -8.43 -13.72
N ARG A 45 3.09 -9.60 -13.37
CA ARG A 45 2.44 -10.56 -12.49
C ARG A 45 3.33 -10.92 -11.31
N LEU A 46 2.78 -10.88 -10.11
CA LEU A 46 3.39 -11.39 -8.89
C LEU A 46 2.91 -12.81 -8.62
N THR A 47 3.85 -13.75 -8.52
CA THR A 47 3.55 -15.14 -8.12
C THR A 47 3.44 -15.29 -6.61
N ASN A 48 4.04 -14.38 -5.83
CA ASN A 48 3.86 -14.30 -4.39
C ASN A 48 3.49 -12.86 -3.97
N PRO A 49 2.20 -12.46 -4.10
CA PRO A 49 1.75 -11.11 -3.72
C PRO A 49 1.83 -10.81 -2.22
N ARG A 50 2.21 -11.77 -1.37
CA ARG A 50 2.56 -11.50 0.02
C ARG A 50 3.92 -10.81 0.15
N GLN A 51 4.83 -10.98 -0.82
CA GLN A 51 6.12 -10.29 -0.87
C GLN A 51 5.96 -8.88 -1.45
N ARG A 52 5.24 -8.04 -0.69
CA ARG A 52 4.70 -6.74 -1.11
C ARG A 52 5.46 -5.51 -0.59
N LEU A 53 6.62 -5.71 0.02
CA LEU A 53 7.53 -4.64 0.44
C LEU A 53 8.87 -4.74 -0.29
N PRO A 54 9.42 -3.62 -0.82
CA PRO A 54 10.77 -3.61 -1.36
C PRO A 54 11.81 -3.31 -0.27
N TYR A 55 12.91 -4.03 -0.29
CA TYR A 55 14.05 -3.84 0.61
C TYR A 55 15.22 -3.18 -0.14
N ILE A 56 14.97 -1.94 -0.58
CA ILE A 56 15.93 -1.05 -1.25
C ILE A 56 16.15 0.18 -0.36
N ALA A 57 17.38 0.40 0.11
CA ALA A 57 17.69 1.43 1.10
C ALA A 57 17.51 2.84 0.55
N GLU A 58 17.97 3.10 -0.68
CA GLU A 58 17.85 4.38 -1.38
C GLU A 58 16.40 4.75 -1.67
N ARG A 59 15.51 3.75 -1.78
CA ARG A 59 14.08 4.00 -1.99
C ARG A 59 13.42 4.59 -0.75
N LYS A 60 13.90 4.24 0.45
CA LYS A 60 13.29 4.65 1.73
C LYS A 60 11.77 4.40 1.74
N ALA A 61 11.38 3.17 1.39
CA ALA A 61 9.98 2.75 1.45
C ALA A 61 9.43 2.97 2.87
N ASN A 62 8.15 3.34 2.96
CA ASN A 62 7.53 3.74 4.22
C ASN A 62 6.45 2.70 4.61
N PRO A 63 6.81 1.68 5.41
CA PRO A 63 5.85 0.66 5.80
C PRO A 63 4.69 1.23 6.63
N VAL A 64 4.94 2.29 7.42
CA VAL A 64 3.90 2.95 8.22
C VAL A 64 2.80 3.50 7.32
N PHE A 65 3.18 4.24 6.27
CA PHE A 65 2.20 4.78 5.31
C PHE A 65 1.50 3.67 4.55
N GLN A 66 2.22 2.64 4.09
CA GLN A 66 1.64 1.53 3.34
C GLN A 66 0.58 0.78 4.16
N PHE A 67 0.83 0.49 5.44
CA PHE A 67 -0.19 -0.09 6.32
C PHE A 67 -1.32 0.89 6.64
N ALA A 68 -1.03 2.17 6.89
CA ALA A 68 -2.06 3.17 7.14
C ALA A 68 -3.02 3.31 5.96
N GLU A 69 -2.51 3.36 4.74
CA GLU A 69 -3.32 3.44 3.52
C GLU A 69 -4.15 2.17 3.32
N ALA A 70 -3.54 0.99 3.47
CA ALA A 70 -4.27 -0.28 3.35
C ALA A 70 -5.42 -0.38 4.37
N LEU A 71 -5.19 0.00 5.62
CA LEU A 71 -6.23 0.01 6.66
C LEU A 71 -7.29 1.09 6.42
N TRP A 72 -6.88 2.28 5.95
CA TRP A 72 -7.80 3.35 5.54
C TRP A 72 -8.71 2.86 4.41
N TYR A 73 -8.18 2.08 3.46
CA TYR A 73 -8.98 1.46 2.42
C TYR A 73 -9.92 0.37 2.94
N LEU A 74 -9.42 -0.60 3.72
CA LEU A 74 -10.23 -1.70 4.26
C LEU A 74 -11.37 -1.21 5.15
N ALA A 75 -11.21 -0.07 5.81
CA ALA A 75 -12.26 0.57 6.61
C ALA A 75 -13.21 1.47 5.80
N GLY A 76 -13.03 1.55 4.47
CA GLY A 76 -13.87 2.37 3.60
C GLY A 76 -13.74 3.87 3.85
N ARG A 77 -12.63 4.32 4.46
CA ARG A 77 -12.44 5.70 4.85
C ARG A 77 -12.16 6.60 3.64
N ARG A 78 -12.46 7.89 3.83
CA ARG A 78 -12.17 8.96 2.86
C ARG A 78 -11.75 10.28 3.50
N ASP A 79 -11.62 10.30 4.83
CA ASP A 79 -11.20 11.46 5.60
C ASP A 79 -9.72 11.75 5.36
N LEU A 80 -9.41 13.05 5.24
CA LEU A 80 -8.06 13.56 5.10
C LEU A 80 -7.32 13.55 6.45
N ASP A 81 -8.03 13.55 7.57
CA ASP A 81 -7.40 13.63 8.90
C ASP A 81 -6.44 12.46 9.14
N MET A 82 -6.86 11.24 8.82
CA MET A 82 -6.04 10.06 9.05
C MET A 82 -4.92 10.00 8.03
N ILE A 83 -5.26 9.95 6.74
CA ILE A 83 -4.25 9.70 5.71
C ILE A 83 -3.27 10.88 5.57
N GLY A 84 -3.71 12.12 5.82
CA GLY A 84 -2.86 13.30 5.82
C GLY A 84 -1.81 13.33 6.94
N TYR A 85 -2.02 12.58 8.03
CA TYR A 85 -0.99 12.40 9.07
C TYR A 85 0.18 11.54 8.58
N TYR A 86 -0.09 10.51 7.77
CA TYR A 86 0.93 9.60 7.24
C TYR A 86 1.52 10.06 5.91
N ALA A 87 0.74 10.77 5.10
CA ALA A 87 1.15 11.35 3.82
C ALA A 87 0.68 12.80 3.69
N PRO A 88 1.43 13.77 4.28
CA PRO A 88 1.04 15.17 4.25
C PRO A 88 0.82 15.78 2.86
N SER A 89 1.49 15.26 1.84
CA SER A 89 1.32 15.69 0.45
C SER A 89 -0.08 15.45 -0.10
N MET A 90 -0.83 14.47 0.43
CA MET A 90 -2.20 14.17 -0.02
C MET A 90 -3.18 15.31 0.31
N ARG A 91 -2.84 16.23 1.23
CA ARG A 91 -3.66 17.41 1.52
C ARG A 91 -3.88 18.29 0.29
N ALA A 92 -2.92 18.35 -0.63
CA ALA A 92 -3.06 19.12 -1.87
C ALA A 92 -4.13 18.57 -2.83
N SER A 93 -4.58 17.33 -2.64
CA SER A 93 -5.60 16.66 -3.46
C SER A 93 -7.02 16.83 -2.89
N SER A 94 -7.17 17.39 -1.68
CA SER A 94 -8.48 17.61 -1.06
C SER A 94 -8.99 19.02 -1.37
N VAL A 95 -10.17 19.09 -2.01
CA VAL A 95 -10.82 20.37 -2.35
C VAL A 95 -11.46 21.02 -1.12
N ASP A 96 -12.05 20.22 -0.23
CA ASP A 96 -12.76 20.70 0.96
C ASP A 96 -11.88 20.74 2.22
N GLY A 97 -10.65 20.22 2.13
CA GLY A 97 -9.72 20.10 3.27
C GLY A 97 -10.13 19.04 4.31
N ILE A 98 -11.17 18.24 4.03
CA ILE A 98 -11.76 17.29 4.97
C ILE A 98 -11.72 15.87 4.38
N ARG A 99 -11.94 15.73 3.07
CA ARG A 99 -12.08 14.43 2.40
C ARG A 99 -11.26 14.38 1.11
N LEU A 100 -10.90 13.15 0.74
CA LEU A 100 -10.39 12.85 -0.59
C LEU A 100 -11.51 12.35 -1.51
N GLY A 101 -11.28 12.50 -2.80
CA GLY A 101 -12.14 12.06 -3.89
C GLY A 101 -11.61 10.77 -4.50
N GLY A 102 -11.00 10.87 -5.68
CA GLY A 102 -10.48 9.75 -6.45
C GLY A 102 -9.43 8.91 -5.74
N SER A 103 -8.61 9.50 -4.86
CA SER A 103 -7.58 8.77 -4.09
C SER A 103 -8.16 7.91 -2.98
N ALA A 104 -9.43 8.10 -2.61
CA ALA A 104 -10.12 7.33 -1.57
C ALA A 104 -10.72 6.02 -2.09
N TYR A 105 -9.87 5.11 -2.58
CA TYR A 105 -10.31 3.84 -3.19
C TYR A 105 -11.18 3.00 -2.24
N GLY A 106 -10.82 2.95 -0.96
CA GLY A 106 -11.61 2.24 0.06
C GLY A 106 -13.06 2.68 0.12
N HIS A 107 -13.34 3.97 0.00
CA HIS A 107 -14.70 4.48 -0.01
C HIS A 107 -15.50 3.98 -1.22
N ALA A 108 -14.87 3.76 -2.37
CA ALA A 108 -15.54 3.15 -3.51
C ALA A 108 -15.83 1.66 -3.31
N LEU A 109 -14.94 0.95 -2.60
CA LEU A 109 -14.98 -0.51 -2.43
C LEU A 109 -15.85 -0.95 -1.25
N PHE A 110 -15.65 -0.35 -0.08
CA PHE A 110 -16.14 -0.84 1.22
C PHE A 110 -17.22 0.04 1.86
N SER A 111 -17.46 1.26 1.37
CA SER A 111 -18.59 2.05 1.88
C SER A 111 -19.92 1.57 1.30
N THR A 112 -20.97 1.68 2.09
CA THR A 112 -22.33 1.42 1.64
C THR A 112 -22.84 2.60 0.82
N ASN A 113 -23.50 2.28 -0.29
CA ASN A 113 -24.23 3.24 -1.10
C ASN A 113 -25.57 3.38 -0.38
N GLY A 114 -26.04 4.57 0.00
CA GLY A 114 -27.25 4.73 0.84
C GLY A 114 -28.54 4.05 0.35
N SER A 115 -28.56 3.47 -0.85
CA SER A 115 -29.60 2.60 -1.40
C SER A 115 -29.49 1.11 -0.99
N THR A 116 -28.33 0.62 -0.59
CA THR A 116 -28.06 -0.78 -0.20
C THR A 116 -27.42 -0.82 1.20
N LYS A 117 -27.73 -1.87 1.96
CA LYS A 117 -27.04 -2.11 3.25
C LYS A 117 -25.64 -2.73 3.08
N GLN A 118 -25.31 -3.19 1.88
CA GLN A 118 -24.05 -3.81 1.52
C GLN A 118 -23.18 -2.87 0.68
N SER A 119 -21.87 -2.94 0.89
CA SER A 119 -20.86 -2.33 0.03
C SER A 119 -20.71 -3.08 -1.30
N GLN A 120 -19.92 -2.53 -2.22
CA GLN A 120 -19.57 -3.21 -3.47
C GLN A 120 -18.74 -4.48 -3.20
N PHE A 121 -17.82 -4.40 -2.24
CA PHE A 121 -17.02 -5.54 -1.80
C PHE A 121 -17.91 -6.69 -1.30
N ASP A 122 -18.87 -6.40 -0.43
CA ASP A 122 -19.79 -7.42 0.12
C ASP A 122 -20.58 -8.13 -0.98
N GLN A 123 -21.08 -7.38 -1.97
CA GLN A 123 -21.82 -7.94 -3.11
C GLN A 123 -20.94 -8.88 -3.95
N VAL A 124 -19.67 -8.52 -4.16
CA VAL A 124 -18.73 -9.38 -4.89
C VAL A 124 -18.35 -10.61 -4.06
N MET A 125 -18.19 -10.49 -2.74
CA MET A 125 -17.95 -11.66 -1.88
C MET A 125 -19.13 -12.64 -1.92
N GLU A 126 -20.37 -12.14 -1.80
CA GLU A 126 -21.59 -12.96 -1.91
C GLU A 126 -21.68 -13.65 -3.28
N LEU A 127 -21.38 -12.93 -4.36
CA LEU A 127 -21.32 -13.50 -5.71
C LEU A 127 -20.27 -14.62 -5.80
N LEU A 128 -19.05 -14.41 -5.30
CA LEU A 128 -17.97 -15.38 -5.44
C LEU A 128 -18.15 -16.60 -4.53
N LEU A 129 -18.86 -16.47 -3.42
CA LEU A 129 -19.27 -17.60 -2.57
C LEU A 129 -20.34 -18.48 -3.25
N THR A 130 -21.20 -17.87 -4.07
CA THR A 130 -22.32 -18.57 -4.75
C THR A 130 -21.98 -19.04 -6.16
N GLU A 131 -21.05 -18.37 -6.84
CA GLU A 131 -20.55 -18.68 -8.18
C GLU A 131 -19.00 -18.68 -8.17
N PRO A 132 -18.35 -19.78 -7.71
CA PRO A 132 -16.89 -19.81 -7.51
C PRO A 132 -16.07 -19.53 -8.79
N ASP A 133 -16.56 -19.98 -9.95
CA ASP A 133 -15.91 -19.76 -11.24
C ASP A 133 -16.31 -18.44 -11.91
N SER A 134 -17.02 -17.56 -11.20
CA SER A 134 -17.53 -16.32 -11.79
C SER A 134 -16.42 -15.51 -12.44
N LYS A 135 -16.78 -14.86 -13.55
CA LYS A 135 -15.97 -13.86 -14.25
C LYS A 135 -16.50 -12.44 -13.99
N ARG A 136 -17.40 -12.31 -13.02
CA ARG A 136 -18.14 -11.07 -12.72
C ARG A 136 -17.71 -10.44 -11.39
N GLY A 137 -16.76 -11.05 -10.67
CA GLY A 137 -16.21 -10.52 -9.41
C GLY A 137 -15.34 -9.29 -9.62
N TYR A 138 -15.92 -8.21 -10.16
CA TYR A 138 -15.20 -6.98 -10.51
C TYR A 138 -15.60 -5.84 -9.58
N LEU A 139 -14.59 -5.14 -9.06
CA LEU A 139 -14.71 -4.01 -8.17
C LEU A 139 -14.31 -2.71 -8.88
N PRO A 140 -15.23 -2.03 -9.58
CA PRO A 140 -14.92 -0.77 -10.26
C PRO A 140 -14.76 0.38 -9.27
N VAL A 141 -13.71 1.18 -9.46
CA VAL A 141 -13.37 2.33 -8.61
C VAL A 141 -13.56 3.64 -9.34
N PHE A 142 -12.92 3.81 -10.50
CA PHE A 142 -13.11 4.97 -11.36
C PHE A 142 -14.56 5.09 -11.84
N LYS A 143 -15.10 6.32 -11.79
CA LYS A 143 -16.46 6.65 -12.23
C LYS A 143 -16.41 7.75 -13.29
N ALA A 144 -17.21 7.59 -14.35
CA ALA A 144 -17.28 8.58 -15.44
C ALA A 144 -17.55 10.02 -14.96
N LYS A 145 -18.33 10.18 -13.87
CA LYS A 145 -18.62 11.50 -13.27
C LYS A 145 -17.39 12.24 -12.74
N GLU A 146 -16.29 11.53 -12.45
CA GLU A 146 -15.04 12.17 -12.00
C GLU A 146 -14.41 13.05 -13.08
N LEU A 147 -14.75 12.81 -14.35
CA LEU A 147 -14.34 13.63 -15.50
C LEU A 147 -15.26 14.83 -15.75
N ALA A 148 -16.38 14.96 -15.03
CA ALA A 148 -17.33 16.05 -15.25
C ALA A 148 -16.73 17.42 -14.86
N ASP A 149 -15.82 17.43 -13.89
CA ASP A 149 -15.05 18.61 -13.51
C ASP A 149 -13.61 18.49 -14.01
N HIS A 150 -13.27 19.28 -15.03
CA HIS A 150 -11.92 19.32 -15.60
C HIS A 150 -10.86 19.84 -14.61
N ASN A 151 -11.27 20.57 -13.58
CA ASN A 151 -10.38 21.09 -12.55
C ASN A 151 -10.20 20.13 -11.37
N ASN A 152 -10.90 18.98 -11.38
CA ASN A 152 -10.84 18.01 -10.29
C ASN A 152 -9.37 17.63 -9.98
N PRO A 153 -8.85 17.96 -8.79
CA PRO A 153 -7.47 17.65 -8.43
C PRO A 153 -7.24 16.17 -8.15
N ASP A 154 -8.32 15.40 -7.92
CA ASP A 154 -8.25 14.04 -7.39
C ASP A 154 -9.22 13.10 -8.14
N VAL A 155 -8.78 12.62 -9.30
CA VAL A 155 -9.49 11.63 -10.14
C VAL A 155 -8.84 10.26 -9.94
N ALA A 156 -9.63 9.22 -9.67
CA ALA A 156 -9.13 7.89 -9.39
C ALA A 156 -8.22 7.37 -10.52
N CYS A 157 -7.02 6.93 -10.17
CA CYS A 157 -6.12 6.26 -11.11
C CYS A 157 -6.43 4.76 -11.23
N LEU A 158 -6.99 4.16 -10.18
CA LEU A 158 -7.49 2.79 -10.20
C LEU A 158 -8.81 2.71 -10.96
N ALA A 159 -8.84 1.93 -12.05
CA ALA A 159 -10.08 1.63 -12.75
C ALA A 159 -10.88 0.54 -12.02
N GLY A 160 -10.21 -0.50 -11.53
CA GLY A 160 -10.83 -1.52 -10.67
C GLY A 160 -9.97 -2.75 -10.44
N LEU A 161 -10.47 -3.63 -9.57
CA LEU A 161 -9.86 -4.90 -9.19
C LEU A 161 -10.78 -6.05 -9.62
N HIS A 162 -10.25 -7.02 -10.36
CA HIS A 162 -10.97 -8.24 -10.75
C HIS A 162 -10.52 -9.41 -9.86
N LEU A 163 -11.45 -9.94 -9.08
CA LEU A 163 -11.25 -11.08 -8.19
C LEU A 163 -11.71 -12.36 -8.90
N LEU A 164 -10.82 -13.35 -8.96
CA LEU A 164 -10.98 -14.58 -9.73
C LEU A 164 -10.55 -15.79 -8.89
N PRO A 165 -11.48 -16.47 -8.18
CA PRO A 165 -11.21 -17.72 -7.48
C PRO A 165 -10.94 -18.85 -8.47
N ARG A 166 -9.77 -19.50 -8.46
CA ARG A 166 -9.47 -20.66 -9.30
C ARG A 166 -8.65 -21.66 -8.51
N ASP A 167 -9.02 -22.94 -8.58
CA ASP A 167 -8.27 -24.04 -7.97
C ASP A 167 -7.92 -23.79 -6.47
N GLY A 168 -8.88 -23.26 -5.71
CA GLY A 168 -8.71 -22.94 -4.28
C GLY A 168 -7.90 -21.67 -3.97
N HIS A 169 -7.51 -20.89 -4.99
CA HIS A 169 -6.72 -19.68 -4.85
C HIS A 169 -7.47 -18.44 -5.37
N LEU A 170 -7.34 -17.32 -4.69
CA LEU A 170 -7.88 -16.04 -5.17
C LEU A 170 -6.82 -15.30 -5.99
N HIS A 171 -7.02 -15.21 -7.30
CA HIS A 171 -6.23 -14.36 -8.18
C HIS A 171 -6.85 -12.97 -8.30
N VAL A 172 -6.01 -11.93 -8.42
CA VAL A 172 -6.47 -10.56 -8.68
C VAL A 172 -5.82 -9.96 -9.91
N VAL A 173 -6.62 -9.29 -10.75
CA VAL A 173 -6.13 -8.44 -11.85
C VAL A 173 -6.51 -6.99 -11.56
N CYS A 174 -5.51 -6.14 -11.39
CA CYS A 174 -5.65 -4.70 -11.20
C CYS A 174 -5.50 -3.98 -12.54
N ASN A 175 -6.39 -3.01 -12.80
CA ASN A 175 -6.28 -2.11 -13.95
C ASN A 175 -6.18 -0.66 -13.45
N MET A 176 -5.07 -0.01 -13.75
CA MET A 176 -4.87 1.42 -13.50
C MET A 176 -4.79 2.18 -14.82
N ARG A 177 -5.46 3.33 -14.90
CA ARG A 177 -5.31 4.22 -16.07
C ARG A 177 -3.93 4.89 -16.11
N ALA A 178 -3.33 5.14 -14.96
CA ALA A 178 -2.00 5.72 -14.81
C ALA A 178 -1.39 5.31 -13.46
N ASN A 179 -0.06 5.20 -13.38
CA ASN A 179 0.62 4.95 -12.11
C ASN A 179 2.02 5.59 -12.10
N ASP A 180 2.31 6.41 -11.08
CA ASP A 180 3.66 6.89 -10.79
C ASP A 180 4.47 5.72 -10.24
N LEU A 181 5.44 5.27 -11.02
CA LEU A 181 6.25 4.09 -10.71
C LEU A 181 7.11 4.31 -9.47
N ASP A 182 7.60 5.52 -9.22
CA ASP A 182 8.47 5.79 -8.09
C ASP A 182 7.68 6.11 -6.81
N CYS A 183 6.62 6.92 -6.89
CA CYS A 183 5.86 7.33 -5.71
C CYS A 183 4.69 6.40 -5.36
N GLY A 184 3.85 6.06 -6.34
CA GLY A 184 2.54 5.44 -6.13
C GLY A 184 2.57 3.92 -6.12
N LEU A 185 3.25 3.32 -7.10
CA LEU A 185 3.22 1.87 -7.38
C LEU A 185 3.41 1.00 -6.13
N LEU A 186 4.40 1.32 -5.29
CA LEU A 186 4.71 0.51 -4.10
C LEU A 186 3.60 0.55 -3.05
N SER A 187 2.89 1.67 -2.91
CA SER A 187 1.73 1.77 -2.01
C SER A 187 0.50 1.15 -2.64
N ASP A 188 0.25 1.39 -3.93
CA ASP A 188 -0.85 0.79 -4.68
C ASP A 188 -0.79 -0.75 -4.63
N VAL A 189 0.36 -1.35 -4.99
CA VAL A 189 0.55 -2.80 -4.98
C VAL A 189 0.43 -3.36 -3.55
N PHE A 190 0.97 -2.67 -2.55
CA PHE A 190 0.83 -3.09 -1.15
C PHE A 190 -0.65 -3.12 -0.75
N SER A 191 -1.37 -2.03 -0.98
CA SER A 191 -2.78 -1.87 -0.64
C SER A 191 -3.67 -2.87 -1.38
N PHE A 192 -3.47 -3.08 -2.68
CA PHE A 192 -4.30 -3.99 -3.47
C PHE A 192 -4.02 -5.47 -3.16
N THR A 193 -2.78 -5.83 -2.83
CA THR A 193 -2.46 -7.20 -2.39
C THR A 193 -2.89 -7.46 -0.95
N MET A 194 -2.98 -6.44 -0.09
CA MET A 194 -3.65 -6.52 1.22
C MET A 194 -5.16 -6.75 1.06
N ILE A 195 -5.82 -6.03 0.14
CA ILE A 195 -7.24 -6.25 -0.19
C ILE A 195 -7.46 -7.66 -0.77
N GLN A 196 -6.56 -8.13 -1.65
CA GLN A 196 -6.59 -9.50 -2.17
C GLN A 196 -6.50 -10.52 -1.03
N GLU A 197 -5.53 -10.38 -0.11
CA GLU A 197 -5.37 -11.33 0.99
C GLU A 197 -6.55 -11.31 1.96
N TYR A 198 -7.09 -10.13 2.25
CA TYR A 198 -8.32 -9.98 3.04
C TYR A 198 -9.50 -10.69 2.36
N ALA A 199 -9.72 -10.47 1.06
CA ALA A 199 -10.76 -11.15 0.30
C ALA A 199 -10.57 -12.67 0.23
N ALA A 200 -9.32 -13.15 0.10
CA ALA A 200 -9.02 -14.57 0.11
C ALA A 200 -9.43 -15.20 1.46
N ILE A 201 -9.12 -14.53 2.58
CA ILE A 201 -9.55 -14.96 3.92
C ILE A 201 -11.08 -15.02 4.03
N GLN A 202 -11.79 -13.97 3.58
CA GLN A 202 -13.26 -13.96 3.64
C GLN A 202 -13.90 -15.07 2.80
N LEU A 203 -13.25 -15.49 1.71
CA LEU A 203 -13.71 -16.58 0.84
C LEU A 203 -13.22 -17.97 1.28
N GLY A 204 -12.35 -18.06 2.30
CA GLY A 204 -11.70 -19.31 2.70
C GLY A 204 -10.75 -19.87 1.63
N LEU A 205 -10.10 -19.00 0.87
CA LEU A 205 -9.19 -19.34 -0.22
C LEU A 205 -7.74 -19.01 0.11
N GLU A 206 -6.82 -19.69 -0.56
CA GLU A 206 -5.41 -19.35 -0.54
C GLU A 206 -5.11 -18.14 -1.43
N LEU A 207 -3.96 -17.50 -1.18
CA LEU A 207 -3.54 -16.36 -1.98
C LEU A 207 -3.01 -16.82 -3.35
N GLY A 208 -3.70 -16.43 -4.43
CA GLY A 208 -3.26 -16.67 -5.80
C GLY A 208 -2.32 -15.57 -6.33
N THR A 209 -2.17 -15.51 -7.65
CA THR A 209 -1.34 -14.48 -8.30
C THR A 209 -2.00 -13.11 -8.33
N TYR A 210 -1.19 -12.07 -8.32
CA TYR A 210 -1.63 -10.69 -8.56
C TYR A 210 -1.08 -10.20 -9.91
N THR A 211 -1.94 -9.68 -10.79
CA THR A 211 -1.52 -9.07 -12.06
C THR A 211 -1.87 -7.59 -12.03
N HIS A 212 -0.97 -6.74 -12.49
CA HIS A 212 -1.14 -5.29 -12.48
C HIS A 212 -0.93 -4.74 -13.88
N PHE A 213 -1.93 -4.05 -14.41
CA PHE A 213 -1.88 -3.37 -15.71
C PHE A 213 -1.97 -1.86 -15.52
N ILE A 214 -1.15 -1.13 -16.28
CA ILE A 214 -1.02 0.32 -16.20
C ILE A 214 -1.15 0.89 -17.61
N GLY A 215 -2.11 1.79 -17.81
CA GLY A 215 -2.28 2.53 -19.06
C GLY A 215 -1.10 3.47 -19.32
N SER A 216 -0.87 4.42 -18.42
CA SER A 216 0.28 5.35 -18.41
C SER A 216 1.20 5.06 -17.23
N ALA A 217 2.32 4.37 -17.47
CA ALA A 217 3.34 4.15 -16.45
C ALA A 217 4.43 5.19 -16.59
N HIS A 218 4.75 5.90 -15.52
CA HIS A 218 5.64 7.04 -15.61
C HIS A 218 6.54 7.25 -14.39
N VAL A 219 7.68 7.89 -14.62
CA VAL A 219 8.59 8.41 -13.60
C VAL A 219 8.66 9.92 -13.75
N ASN A 220 8.18 10.64 -12.73
CA ASN A 220 8.28 12.10 -12.67
C ASN A 220 9.75 12.54 -12.63
N ASP A 221 10.11 13.56 -13.41
CA ASP A 221 11.51 14.01 -13.54
C ASP A 221 12.09 14.55 -12.23
N ARG A 222 11.24 15.16 -11.39
CA ARG A 222 11.63 15.57 -10.02
C ARG A 222 12.14 14.41 -9.15
N ASN A 223 11.83 13.16 -9.51
CA ASN A 223 12.24 11.96 -8.81
C ASN A 223 13.40 11.23 -9.50
N ALA A 224 13.88 11.70 -10.67
CA ALA A 224 14.88 11.02 -11.49
C ALA A 224 16.15 10.67 -10.71
N GLU A 225 16.66 11.60 -9.90
CA GLU A 225 17.87 11.37 -9.09
C GLU A 225 17.68 10.30 -8.01
N ARG A 226 16.48 10.20 -7.42
CA ARG A 226 16.17 9.11 -6.48
C ARG A 226 16.15 7.78 -7.21
N VAL A 227 15.46 7.71 -8.34
CA VAL A 227 15.37 6.50 -9.17
C VAL A 227 16.75 6.02 -9.60
N LYS A 228 17.63 6.95 -10.02
CA LYS A 228 19.02 6.62 -10.38
C LYS A 228 19.77 5.97 -9.22
N ARG A 229 19.65 6.47 -7.99
CA ARG A 229 20.29 5.86 -6.81
C ARG A 229 19.68 4.50 -6.48
N VAL A 230 18.37 4.35 -6.60
CA VAL A 230 17.67 3.07 -6.42
C VAL A 230 18.19 2.01 -7.39
N LEU A 231 18.30 2.33 -8.68
CA LEU A 231 18.82 1.41 -9.70
C LEU A 231 20.31 1.11 -9.46
N ALA A 232 21.11 2.12 -9.11
CA ALA A 232 22.53 1.93 -8.80
C ALA A 232 22.76 1.04 -7.57
N GLU A 233 21.94 1.17 -6.51
CA GLU A 233 21.96 0.24 -5.37
C GLU A 233 21.61 -1.19 -5.84
N ALA A 234 20.55 -1.33 -6.64
CA ALA A 234 20.12 -2.63 -7.14
C ALA A 234 21.19 -3.34 -7.98
N ASP A 235 21.98 -2.59 -8.77
CA ASP A 235 23.06 -3.11 -9.62
C ASP A 235 24.34 -3.44 -8.86
N SER A 236 24.60 -2.74 -7.75
CA SER A 236 25.85 -2.87 -7.00
C SER A 236 25.76 -3.72 -5.73
N ARG A 237 24.53 -3.99 -5.23
CA ARG A 237 24.36 -4.74 -3.98
C ARG A 237 24.84 -6.20 -4.14
N PRO A 238 25.66 -6.70 -3.19
CA PRO A 238 26.17 -8.07 -3.26
C PRO A 238 25.11 -9.12 -2.93
N THR A 239 24.11 -8.74 -2.13
CA THR A 239 22.99 -9.58 -1.73
C THR A 239 21.70 -8.77 -1.74
N VAL A 240 20.61 -9.42 -2.12
CA VAL A 240 19.26 -8.85 -2.03
C VAL A 240 18.72 -9.17 -0.63
N PRO A 241 18.46 -8.17 0.23
CA PRO A 241 17.80 -8.42 1.50
C PRO A 241 16.42 -9.05 1.22
N SER A 242 16.15 -10.17 1.86
CA SER A 242 14.87 -10.86 1.72
C SER A 242 14.35 -11.23 3.10
N PHE A 243 13.14 -10.77 3.39
CA PHE A 243 12.43 -11.07 4.62
C PHE A 243 11.07 -11.63 4.23
N ALA A 244 10.70 -12.77 4.81
CA ALA A 244 9.37 -13.30 4.61
C ALA A 244 8.34 -12.32 5.21
N PHE A 245 7.38 -11.87 4.41
CA PHE A 245 6.26 -11.11 4.92
C PHE A 245 5.22 -12.07 5.53
N PRO A 246 4.76 -11.83 6.77
CA PRO A 246 3.86 -12.75 7.47
C PRO A 246 2.49 -12.82 6.77
N ALA A 247 1.81 -13.95 6.90
CA ALA A 247 0.45 -14.11 6.38
C ALA A 247 -0.55 -13.39 7.28
N MET A 248 -1.55 -12.73 6.68
CA MET A 248 -2.65 -12.15 7.44
C MET A 248 -3.42 -13.28 8.16
N PRO A 249 -3.80 -13.11 9.44
CA PRO A 249 -4.48 -14.17 10.19
C PRO A 249 -5.83 -14.54 9.58
N ALA A 250 -6.13 -15.84 9.48
CA ALA A 250 -7.37 -16.35 8.89
C ALA A 250 -8.65 -15.90 9.63
N GLY A 251 -8.54 -15.47 10.89
CA GLY A 251 -9.64 -14.88 11.66
C GLY A 251 -9.81 -13.37 11.46
N THR A 252 -9.09 -12.75 10.53
CA THR A 252 -9.20 -11.31 10.29
C THR A 252 -10.56 -11.00 9.65
N GLU A 253 -11.33 -10.14 10.32
CA GLU A 253 -12.62 -9.64 9.86
C GLU A 253 -12.71 -8.12 10.00
N GLY A 254 -13.82 -7.52 9.58
CA GLY A 254 -14.04 -6.08 9.71
C GLY A 254 -13.90 -5.57 11.15
N ALA A 255 -14.30 -6.38 12.14
CA ALA A 255 -14.12 -6.05 13.56
C ALA A 255 -12.64 -6.02 13.98
N THR A 256 -11.79 -6.88 13.41
CA THR A 256 -10.34 -6.83 13.62
C THR A 256 -9.76 -5.52 13.09
N ILE A 257 -10.13 -5.14 11.86
CA ILE A 257 -9.68 -3.89 11.24
C ILE A 257 -10.12 -2.68 12.07
N ALA A 258 -11.37 -2.67 12.54
CA ALA A 258 -11.89 -1.61 13.42
C ALA A 258 -11.13 -1.54 14.76
N HIS A 259 -10.79 -2.69 15.36
CA HIS A 259 -10.03 -2.74 16.60
C HIS A 259 -8.61 -2.18 16.43
N VAL A 260 -7.93 -2.52 15.34
CA VAL A 260 -6.61 -1.94 15.00
C VAL A 260 -6.72 -0.43 14.79
N LEU A 261 -7.76 0.03 14.09
CA LEU A 261 -7.96 1.46 13.80
C LEU A 261 -8.31 2.29 15.04
N MET A 262 -8.96 1.70 16.04
CA MET A 262 -9.17 2.38 17.33
C MET A 262 -7.83 2.72 18.00
N HIS A 263 -6.89 1.78 18.01
CA HIS A 263 -5.55 2.02 18.56
C HIS A 263 -4.71 2.94 17.66
N GLU A 264 -4.81 2.79 16.33
CA GLU A 264 -4.21 3.72 15.36
C GLU A 264 -4.64 5.16 15.65
N GLU A 265 -5.93 5.41 15.82
CA GLU A 265 -6.46 6.75 16.03
C GLU A 265 -5.94 7.34 17.34
N ALA A 266 -5.93 6.55 18.42
CA ALA A 266 -5.40 7.00 19.71
C ALA A 266 -3.91 7.34 19.64
N LEU A 267 -3.12 6.61 18.84
CA LEU A 267 -1.71 6.88 18.59
C LEU A 267 -1.55 8.13 17.71
N ARG A 268 -2.21 8.19 16.55
CA ARG A 268 -2.14 9.32 15.61
C ARG A 268 -2.55 10.64 16.25
N THR A 269 -3.58 10.63 17.10
CA THR A 269 -4.05 11.81 17.84
C THR A 269 -3.28 12.07 19.13
N ASN A 270 -2.23 11.28 19.40
CA ASN A 270 -1.35 11.37 20.57
C ASN A 270 -2.08 11.29 21.93
N GLN A 271 -3.23 10.63 21.96
CA GLN A 271 -4.00 10.38 23.18
C GLN A 271 -3.36 9.26 24.01
N LEU A 272 -2.75 8.29 23.35
CA LEU A 272 -2.07 7.15 23.98
C LEU A 272 -0.64 6.99 23.47
N ARG A 273 0.17 6.32 24.28
CA ARG A 273 1.53 5.88 23.96
C ARG A 273 1.67 4.43 24.41
N TYR A 274 2.32 3.59 23.62
CA TYR A 274 2.47 2.18 23.96
C TYR A 274 3.92 1.73 24.10
N SER A 275 4.16 0.81 25.03
CA SER A 275 5.34 -0.06 25.02
C SER A 275 5.03 -1.32 24.21
N ALA A 276 6.07 -2.06 23.82
CA ALA A 276 5.90 -3.37 23.17
C ALA A 276 5.10 -4.36 24.05
N GLU A 277 5.29 -4.32 25.37
CA GLU A 277 4.55 -5.15 26.32
C GLU A 277 3.07 -4.79 26.37
N HIS A 278 2.75 -3.48 26.36
CA HIS A 278 1.37 -3.04 26.30
C HIS A 278 0.68 -3.55 25.03
N ILE A 279 1.32 -3.42 23.86
CA ILE A 279 0.77 -3.91 22.58
C ILE A 279 0.51 -5.41 22.62
N ARG A 280 1.42 -6.21 23.21
CA ARG A 280 1.21 -7.66 23.39
C ARG A 280 -0.01 -8.00 24.26
N GLY A 281 -0.37 -7.11 25.18
CA GLY A 281 -1.53 -7.25 26.06
C GLY A 281 -2.88 -6.87 25.43
N LEU A 282 -2.91 -6.36 24.19
CA LEU A 282 -4.15 -5.89 23.54
C LEU A 282 -5.03 -7.01 22.97
N GLY A 283 -4.59 -8.27 23.03
CA GLY A 283 -5.36 -9.41 22.51
C GLY A 283 -5.50 -9.44 20.99
N LEU A 284 -4.71 -8.66 20.26
CA LEU A 284 -4.57 -8.73 18.80
C LEU A 284 -3.60 -9.84 18.41
N ASP A 285 -3.81 -10.44 17.24
CA ASP A 285 -2.84 -11.37 16.65
C ASP A 285 -1.46 -10.69 16.49
N PRO A 286 -0.33 -11.40 16.66
CA PRO A 286 1.01 -10.85 16.45
C PRO A 286 1.15 -10.07 15.13
N TYR A 287 0.50 -10.51 14.04
CA TYR A 287 0.47 -9.77 12.78
C TYR A 287 0.00 -8.32 12.95
N TRP A 288 -1.12 -8.11 13.66
CA TRP A 288 -1.69 -6.78 13.87
C TRP A 288 -0.96 -6.00 14.96
N GLN A 289 -0.33 -6.68 15.92
CA GLN A 289 0.56 -6.05 16.89
C GLN A 289 1.75 -5.34 16.20
N GLN A 290 2.33 -5.95 15.17
CA GLN A 290 3.41 -5.35 14.37
C GLN A 290 2.98 -4.01 13.74
N VAL A 291 1.73 -3.94 13.26
CA VAL A 291 1.17 -2.70 12.67
C VAL A 291 1.03 -1.60 13.73
N LEU A 292 0.59 -1.94 14.94
CA LEU A 292 0.54 -0.97 16.05
C LEU A 292 1.92 -0.50 16.50
N MET A 293 2.93 -1.37 16.47
CA MET A 293 4.32 -0.98 16.75
C MET A 293 4.84 0.02 15.72
N LEU A 294 4.53 -0.17 14.43
CA LEU A 294 4.85 0.81 13.39
C LEU A 294 4.19 2.17 13.66
N PHE A 295 2.91 2.18 14.06
CA PHE A 295 2.20 3.42 14.38
C PHE A 295 2.72 4.11 15.64
N GLU A 296 3.09 3.37 16.67
CA GLU A 296 3.72 3.95 17.88
C GLU A 296 5.08 4.58 17.55
N LEU A 297 5.94 3.89 16.77
CA LEU A 297 7.22 4.46 16.37
C LEU A 297 7.03 5.72 15.50
N TYR A 298 6.02 5.75 14.63
CA TYR A 298 5.72 6.94 13.85
C TYR A 298 5.13 8.07 14.72
N ARG A 299 4.34 7.76 15.74
CA ARG A 299 3.88 8.73 16.74
C ARG A 299 5.07 9.39 17.44
N GLN A 300 6.08 8.63 17.85
CA GLN A 300 7.32 9.18 18.43
C GLN A 300 7.99 10.19 17.49
N VAL A 301 8.07 9.87 16.19
CA VAL A 301 8.63 10.78 15.18
C VAL A 301 7.80 12.06 15.03
N GLN A 302 6.48 11.95 14.96
CA GLN A 302 5.61 13.10 14.68
C GLN A 302 5.36 13.98 15.90
N HIS A 303 5.07 13.39 17.06
CA HIS A 303 4.57 14.11 18.24
C HIS A 303 5.64 14.39 19.28
N ASP A 304 6.55 13.44 19.51
CA ASP A 304 7.63 13.61 20.49
C ASP A 304 8.91 14.16 19.83
N GLN A 305 8.95 14.24 18.49
CA GLN A 305 10.09 14.69 17.69
C GLN A 305 11.41 13.99 18.12
N THR A 306 11.31 12.69 18.38
CA THR A 306 12.39 11.94 19.04
C THR A 306 13.66 11.87 18.22
N MET A 307 14.79 12.02 18.89
CA MET A 307 16.11 11.75 18.33
C MET A 307 16.45 10.25 18.26
N ALA A 308 15.70 9.40 18.99
CA ALA A 308 15.87 7.95 19.02
C ALA A 308 14.51 7.25 19.13
N PHE A 309 14.33 6.13 18.42
CA PHE A 309 13.18 5.26 18.64
C PHE A 309 13.24 4.58 20.02
N ASP A 310 12.07 4.26 20.59
CA ASP A 310 12.01 3.35 21.73
C ASP A 310 12.66 2.00 21.34
N PRO A 311 13.74 1.58 22.05
CA PRO A 311 14.50 0.40 21.67
C PRO A 311 13.70 -0.89 21.87
N GLY A 312 12.76 -0.91 22.82
CA GLY A 312 11.92 -2.08 23.08
C GLY A 312 10.89 -2.29 21.96
N VAL A 313 10.24 -1.22 21.51
CA VAL A 313 9.29 -1.28 20.38
C VAL A 313 10.01 -1.59 19.07
N LEU A 314 11.15 -0.95 18.78
CA LEU A 314 11.92 -1.23 17.58
C LEU A 314 12.46 -2.68 17.54
N ALA A 315 12.96 -3.19 18.68
CA ALA A 315 13.44 -4.57 18.80
C ALA A 315 12.33 -5.62 18.80
N ALA A 316 11.06 -5.22 18.98
CA ALA A 316 9.91 -6.11 18.87
C ALA A 316 9.36 -6.21 17.44
N LEU A 317 9.75 -5.31 16.53
CA LEU A 317 9.36 -5.40 15.12
C LEU A 317 9.97 -6.62 14.43
N ASP A 318 9.22 -7.20 13.49
CA ASP A 318 9.73 -8.22 12.57
C ASP A 318 10.95 -7.69 11.80
N PRO A 319 11.94 -8.55 11.47
CA PRO A 319 13.21 -8.11 10.89
C PRO A 319 13.06 -7.23 9.64
N GLY A 320 12.12 -7.55 8.75
CA GLY A 320 11.88 -6.75 7.55
C GLY A 320 11.28 -5.37 7.85
N LEU A 321 10.34 -5.28 8.79
CA LEU A 321 9.73 -4.01 9.19
C LEU A 321 10.75 -3.13 9.92
N ARG A 322 11.54 -3.72 10.82
CA ARG A 322 12.65 -3.03 11.48
C ARG A 322 13.65 -2.47 10.47
N TRP A 323 14.08 -3.29 9.52
CA TRP A 323 15.01 -2.89 8.46
C TRP A 323 14.52 -1.64 7.71
N LEU A 324 13.23 -1.60 7.39
CA LEU A 324 12.60 -0.47 6.70
C LEU A 324 12.50 0.77 7.59
N MET A 325 12.07 0.62 8.85
CA MET A 325 11.99 1.72 9.81
C MET A 325 13.35 2.40 9.99
N GLU A 326 14.42 1.62 10.14
CA GLU A 326 15.78 2.13 10.30
C GLU A 326 16.27 2.95 9.10
N ARG A 327 15.88 2.54 7.87
CA ARG A 327 16.30 3.24 6.64
C ARG A 327 15.43 4.42 6.29
N LYS A 328 14.16 4.39 6.72
CA LYS A 328 13.25 5.51 6.54
C LYS A 328 13.59 6.66 7.49
N TRP A 329 13.98 6.36 8.73
CA TRP A 329 14.36 7.33 9.77
C TRP A 329 15.74 7.01 10.37
N PRO A 330 16.83 7.18 9.59
CA PRO A 330 18.17 6.77 10.02
C PRO A 330 18.69 7.55 11.24
N ALA A 331 18.26 8.80 11.43
CA ALA A 331 18.62 9.59 12.61
C ALA A 331 18.08 8.95 13.90
N CYS A 332 16.82 8.51 13.89
CA CYS A 332 16.18 7.84 15.04
C CYS A 332 16.78 6.46 15.33
N ALA A 333 17.25 5.75 14.29
CA ALA A 333 17.89 4.44 14.44
C ALA A 333 19.31 4.53 15.02
N ALA A 334 20.11 5.50 14.57
CA ALA A 334 21.51 5.63 15.00
C ALA A 334 21.65 5.96 16.50
N ALA A 335 20.73 6.74 17.06
CA ALA A 335 20.76 7.12 18.47
C ALA A 335 20.39 5.96 19.42
N ALA A 336 19.54 5.02 18.98
CA ALA A 336 19.18 3.84 19.78
C ALA A 336 20.38 2.90 20.01
N ALA A 337 21.34 2.84 19.07
CA ALA A 337 22.58 2.06 19.21
C ALA A 337 23.64 2.73 20.12
N GLY A 338 23.52 4.04 20.36
CA GLY A 338 24.49 4.81 21.17
C GLY A 338 24.21 4.83 22.68
N GLY A 339 23.05 4.34 23.12
CA GLY A 339 22.63 4.35 24.53
C GLY A 339 23.04 3.13 25.36
N ALA A 340 23.79 2.18 24.78
CA ALA A 340 24.27 0.96 25.44
C ALA A 340 25.78 0.97 25.66
N LYS A 341 26.30 2.02 26.32
CA LYS A 341 27.69 2.08 26.80
C LYS A 341 27.75 2.32 28.29
#